data_AF-A0A5C3MR36-F1
#
_entry.id   AF-A0A5C3MR36-F1
#
_cell.length_a   1.000
_cell.length_b   1.000
_cell.length_c   1.000
_cell.angle_alpha   90.00
_cell.angle_beta   90.00
_cell.angle_gamma   90.00
#
_symmetry.space_group_name_H-M   'P 1'
#
loop_
_entity.id
_entity.type
_entity.pdbx_description
1 polymer ?
#
loop_
_entity_poly.entity_id
_entity_poly.type
_entity_poly.pdbx_seq_one_letter_code
_entity_poly.pdbx_strand_id
1 'polypeptide(L)' 'MKAIRGVLLTCDSAVKQILLTINEREGNSFIIEDLDDHHLVIKADEEYRVRKELEAELEKNTYSLEG' A
#
# COMPACT_ATOMS: atom_id res chain seq x y z
N MET A 1 -9.12 2.99 -25.45
CA MET A 1 -8.73 2.18 -24.28
C MET A 1 -7.24 2.42 -24.02
N LYS A 2 -6.87 2.94 -22.85
CA LYS A 2 -5.45 3.01 -22.42
C LYS A 2 -5.23 1.87 -21.44
N ALA A 3 -4.29 0.97 -21.74
CA ALA A 3 -3.85 -0.04 -20.79
C ALA A 3 -2.75 0.57 -19.91
N ILE A 4 -2.89 0.45 -18.60
CA ILE A 4 -1.89 0.90 -17.64
C ILE A 4 -1.21 -0.36 -17.08
N ARG A 5 0.13 -0.35 -17.06
CA ARG A 5 0.90 -1.43 -16.42
C ARG A 5 0.98 -1.15 -14.92
N GLY A 6 0.37 -2.01 -14.13
CA GLY A 6 0.38 -1.95 -12.68
C GLY A 6 0.34 -3.34 -12.05
N VAL A 7 0.42 -3.37 -10.72
CA VAL A 7 0.25 -4.58 -9.91
C VAL A 7 -1.07 -4.46 -9.16
N LEU A 8 -1.91 -5.49 -9.25
CA LEU A 8 -3.13 -5.61 -8.45
C LEU A 8 -2.75 -6.18 -7.08
N LEU A 9 -2.99 -5.40 -6.04
CA LEU A 9 -2.88 -5.83 -4.65
C LEU A 9 -4.27 -6.21 -4.12
N THR A 10 -4.34 -7.38 -3.49
CA THR A 10 -5.49 -7.84 -2.71
C THR A 10 -5.09 -7.90 -1.25
N CYS A 11 -5.81 -7.20 -0.38
CA CYS A 11 -5.53 -7.13 1.05
C CYS A 11 -6.83 -6.88 1.85
N ASP A 12 -6.78 -7.04 3.17
CA ASP A 12 -7.89 -6.63 4.03
C ASP A 12 -7.99 -5.10 4.14
N SER A 13 -9.15 -4.62 4.62
CA SER A 13 -9.42 -3.20 4.73
C SER A 13 -8.46 -2.46 5.65
N ALA A 14 -7.91 -3.10 6.68
CA ALA A 14 -6.99 -2.43 7.61
C ALA A 14 -5.61 -2.22 6.95
N VAL A 15 -5.08 -3.25 6.28
CA VAL A 15 -3.86 -3.13 5.47
C VAL A 15 -4.02 -2.09 4.37
N LYS A 16 -5.18 -2.04 3.71
CA LYS A 16 -5.48 -1.01 2.70
C LYS A 16 -5.37 0.41 3.28
N GLN A 17 -5.91 0.66 4.47
CA GLN A 17 -5.81 1.98 5.12
C GLN A 17 -4.36 2.36 5.43
N ILE A 18 -3.52 1.40 5.81
CA ILE A 18 -2.08 1.63 6.02
C ILE A 18 -1.43 2.02 4.68
N LEU A 19 -1.72 1.30 3.59
CA LEU A 19 -1.20 1.61 2.26
C LEU A 19 -1.61 3.00 1.76
N LEU A 20 -2.87 3.40 1.98
CA LEU A 20 -3.34 4.76 1.67
C LEU A 20 -2.56 5.81 2.48
N THR A 21 -2.33 5.56 3.76
CA THR A 21 -1.54 6.45 4.63
C THR A 21 -0.09 6.57 4.15
N ILE A 22 0.56 5.47 3.78
CA ILE A 22 1.92 5.49 3.20
C ILE A 22 1.91 6.28 1.89
N ASN A 23 0.90 6.10 1.05
CA ASN A 23 0.77 6.79 -0.23
C ASN A 23 0.59 8.32 -0.08
N GLU A 24 -0.07 8.78 0.98
CA GLU A 24 -0.24 10.21 1.28
C GLU A 24 1.03 10.86 1.88
N ARG A 25 1.80 10.13 2.68
CA ARG A 25 3.04 10.63 3.30
C ARG A 25 4.15 10.89 2.28
N GLU A 26 4.22 10.03 1.27
CA GLU A 26 5.27 10.06 0.26
C GLU A 26 4.84 11.00 -0.88
N GLY A 27 5.50 12.15 -1.06
CA GLY A 27 5.18 13.12 -2.11
C GLY A 27 5.20 12.59 -3.56
N ASN A 28 5.54 11.31 -3.76
CA ASN A 28 5.36 10.54 -4.99
C ASN A 28 4.37 9.38 -4.75
N SER A 29 3.11 9.60 -5.11
CA SER A 29 2.05 8.59 -4.99
C SER A 29 2.37 7.34 -5.83
N PHE A 30 2.26 6.16 -5.21
CA PHE A 30 2.46 4.86 -5.86
C PHE A 30 1.15 4.17 -6.25
N ILE A 31 0.03 4.60 -5.68
CA ILE A 31 -1.30 4.10 -6.03
C ILE A 31 -1.73 4.70 -7.37
N ILE A 32 -2.10 3.82 -8.30
CA ILE A 32 -2.67 4.20 -9.59
C ILE A 32 -4.19 4.35 -9.43
N GLU A 33 -4.83 3.39 -8.79
CA GLU A 33 -6.29 3.33 -8.65
C GLU A 33 -6.71 2.60 -7.38
N ASP A 34 -7.72 3.13 -6.71
CA ASP A 34 -8.44 2.46 -5.63
C ASP A 34 -9.73 1.86 -6.21
N LEU A 35 -9.83 0.53 -6.21
CA LEU A 35 -10.91 -0.19 -6.88
C LEU A 35 -12.09 -0.47 -5.96
N ASP A 36 -11.82 -1.01 -4.78
CA ASP A 36 -12.81 -1.37 -3.75
C ASP A 36 -12.11 -1.58 -2.39
N ASP A 37 -12.87 -1.91 -1.35
CA ASP A 37 -12.38 -2.08 0.03
C ASP A 37 -11.19 -3.03 0.22
N HIS A 38 -10.92 -3.92 -0.74
CA HIS A 38 -9.91 -4.97 -0.66
C HIS A 38 -8.88 -4.93 -1.79
N HIS A 39 -9.08 -4.09 -2.80
CA HIS A 39 -8.25 -4.07 -4.01
C HIS A 39 -7.67 -2.69 -4.32
N LEU A 40 -6.37 -2.65 -4.59
CA LEU A 40 -5.63 -1.47 -5.06
C LEU A 40 -4.81 -1.82 -6.30
N VAL A 41 -4.69 -0.88 -7.23
CA VAL A 41 -3.70 -0.96 -8.33
C VAL A 41 -2.55 -0.03 -8.01
N ILE A 42 -1.32 -0.55 -8.00
CA ILE A 42 -0.11 0.21 -7.75
C ILE A 42 0.84 0.21 -8.95
N LYS A 43 1.77 1.16 -8.98
CA LYS A 43 2.86 1.21 -9.94
C LYS A 43 3.74 -0.04 -9.80
N ALA A 44 4.05 -0.70 -10.92
CA ALA A 44 4.73 -2.00 -10.90
C ALA A 44 6.19 -1.93 -10.43
N ASP A 45 6.86 -0.80 -10.64
CA ASP A 45 8.21 -0.50 -10.15
C ASP A 45 8.26 -0.19 -8.65
N GLU A 46 7.12 0.07 -8.03
CA GLU A 46 7.00 0.41 -6.61
C GLU A 46 6.70 -0.81 -5.73
N GLU A 47 6.35 -1.98 -6.31
CA GLU A 47 5.88 -3.15 -5.56
C GLU A 47 6.84 -3.54 -4.42
N TYR A 48 8.13 -3.66 -4.70
CA TYR A 48 9.12 -4.06 -3.72
C TYR A 48 9.24 -3.05 -2.57
N ARG A 49 9.23 -1.74 -2.89
CA ARG A 49 9.30 -0.67 -1.88
C ARG A 49 8.06 -0.67 -1.00
N VAL A 50 6.87 -0.76 -1.62
CA VAL A 50 5.58 -0.75 -0.91
C VAL A 50 5.48 -1.92 0.06
N ARG A 51 5.90 -3.12 -0.35
CA ARG A 51 5.94 -4.30 0.55
C ARG A 51 6.83 -4.05 1.77
N LYS A 52 8.04 -3.55 1.54
CA LYS A 52 9.00 -3.28 2.63
C LYS A 52 8.50 -2.21 3.61
N GLU A 53 7.89 -1.14 3.10
CA GLU A 53 7.34 -0.08 3.96
C GLU A 53 6.13 -0.57 4.75
N LEU A 54 5.26 -1.37 4.12
CA LEU A 54 4.13 -1.99 4.81
C LEU A 54 4.60 -2.90 5.94
N GLU A 55 5.61 -3.75 5.72
CA GLU A 55 6.22 -4.59 6.75
C GLU A 55 6.75 -3.74 7.91
N ALA A 56 7.48 -2.67 7.61
CA ALA A 56 8.02 -1.76 8.63
C ALA A 56 6.91 -1.05 9.45
N GLU A 57 5.81 -0.62 8.82
CA GLU A 57 4.68 -0.02 9.53
C GLU A 57 3.93 -1.04 10.40
N LEU A 58 3.81 -2.30 9.96
CA LEU A 58 3.20 -3.36 10.75
C LEU A 58 4.06 -3.76 11.96
N GLU A 59 5.38 -3.80 11.80
CA GLU A 59 6.32 -4.04 12.90
C GLU A 59 6.23 -2.95 13.97
N LYS A 60 6.29 -1.66 13.58
CA LYS A 60 6.17 -0.52 14.52
C LYS A 60 4.89 -0.61 15.36
N ASN A 61 3.77 -0.98 14.76
CA ASN A 61 2.50 -1.13 15.45
C ASN A 61 2.47 -2.35 16.38
N THR A 62 3.14 -3.44 16.02
CA THR A 62 3.22 -4.65 16.86
C THR A 62 4.06 -4.40 18.11
N TYR A 63 5.19 -3.69 17.99
CA TYR A 63 6.05 -3.34 19.14
C TYR A 63 5.44 -2.29 20.09
N SER A 64 4.45 -1.52 19.65
CA SER A 64 3.82 -0.47 20.47
C SER A 64 2.80 -1.01 21.49
N LEU A 65 2.46 -2.31 21.43
CA LEU A 65 1.46 -2.95 22.31
C LEU A 65 2.07 -3.61 23.57
N GLU A 66 3.40 -3.68 23.69
CA GLU A 66 4.11 -4.29 24.84
C GLU A 66 4.73 -3.26 25.81
N GLY A 67 4.28 -2.00 25.78
CA GLY A 67 4.75 -0.91 26.65
C GLY A 67 3.83 -0.59 27.83
#